data_AF-A0A424HTM4-F1
#
_entry.id   AF-A0A424HTM4-F1
#
_cell.length_a   1.000
_cell.length_b   1.000
_cell.length_c   1.000
_cell.angle_alpha   90.00
_cell.angle_beta   90.00
_cell.angle_gamma   90.00
#
_symmetry.space_group_name_H-M   'P 1'
#
loop_
_entity.id
_entity.type
_entity.pdbx_description
1 polymer ?
#
loop_
_entity_poly.entity_id
_entity_poly.type
_entity_poly.pdbx_seq_one_letter_code
_entity_poly.pdbx_strand_id
1 'polypeptide(L)'
;MTSRKSRKSRKSQKSPNRSTHSSSFAAKLAVFMLDNARNEVIFSKTSGFSSQSKEAFGVLPFLHMNISETMFRSMLKNGVEPQKNVISKACRQKGLESALKAVNFNCNSQSLAGVETLADALIHSIHDKYSKRRNGHRRLGVIQKAMEWQVSNGVIPSTSIAWTR
;
A
#
# COMPACT_ATOMS: atom_id res chain seq x y z
N MET A 1 -57.44 -19.58 -30.87
CA MET A 1 -56.55 -18.51 -31.36
C MET A 1 -55.55 -18.13 -30.27
N THR A 2 -54.38 -18.75 -30.28
CA THR A 2 -53.31 -18.56 -29.28
C THR A 2 -52.26 -17.60 -29.83
N SER A 3 -52.23 -16.37 -29.30
CA SER A 3 -51.27 -15.34 -29.71
C SER A 3 -49.92 -15.52 -28.99
N ARG A 4 -48.89 -15.94 -29.74
CA ARG A 4 -47.49 -16.03 -29.31
C ARG A 4 -46.89 -14.62 -29.19
N LYS A 5 -46.65 -14.13 -27.97
CA LYS A 5 -45.80 -12.95 -27.73
C LYS A 5 -44.32 -13.29 -27.92
N SER A 6 -43.74 -12.78 -29.00
CA SER A 6 -42.30 -12.80 -29.32
C SER A 6 -41.49 -12.02 -28.27
N ARG A 7 -40.58 -12.70 -27.57
CA ARG A 7 -39.57 -12.09 -26.69
C ARG A 7 -38.40 -11.58 -27.55
N LYS A 8 -38.33 -10.26 -27.78
CA LYS A 8 -37.14 -9.61 -28.35
C LYS A 8 -35.95 -9.78 -27.41
N SER A 9 -34.95 -10.56 -27.82
CA SER A 9 -33.64 -10.66 -27.17
C SER A 9 -32.94 -9.30 -27.26
N ARG A 10 -32.76 -8.61 -26.13
CA ARG A 10 -31.86 -7.46 -26.04
C ARG A 10 -30.43 -7.98 -26.19
N LYS A 11 -29.82 -7.77 -27.36
CA LYS A 11 -28.38 -7.87 -27.55
C LYS A 11 -27.72 -6.94 -26.54
N SER A 12 -27.01 -7.51 -25.56
CA SER A 12 -26.15 -6.75 -24.67
C SER A 12 -25.09 -6.07 -25.52
N GLN A 13 -25.18 -4.76 -25.66
CA GLN A 13 -24.06 -3.96 -26.13
C GLN A 13 -22.93 -4.19 -25.12
N LYS A 14 -21.90 -4.93 -25.54
CA LYS A 14 -20.62 -4.97 -24.84
C LYS A 14 -20.14 -3.53 -24.76
N SER A 15 -20.24 -2.96 -23.56
CA SER A 15 -19.67 -1.65 -23.24
C SER A 15 -18.21 -1.65 -23.67
N PRO A 16 -17.72 -0.57 -24.30
CA PRO A 16 -16.33 -0.48 -24.69
C PRO A 16 -15.46 -0.67 -23.46
N ASN A 17 -14.41 -1.50 -23.60
CA ASN A 17 -13.39 -1.75 -22.59
C ASN A 17 -13.08 -0.47 -21.82
N ARG A 18 -13.58 -0.37 -20.57
CA ARG A 18 -13.00 0.56 -19.60
C ARG A 18 -11.53 0.17 -19.54
N SER A 19 -10.64 1.06 -19.95
CA SER A 19 -9.24 0.98 -19.55
C SER A 19 -9.27 0.77 -18.04
N THR A 20 -8.89 -0.43 -17.60
CA THR A 20 -8.66 -0.68 -16.18
C THR A 20 -7.41 0.11 -15.85
N HIS A 21 -7.57 1.41 -15.56
CA HIS A 21 -6.52 2.22 -14.97
C HIS A 21 -6.11 1.50 -13.70
N SER A 22 -4.99 0.79 -13.78
CA SER A 22 -4.41 0.08 -12.66
C SER A 22 -3.97 1.16 -11.67
N SER A 23 -4.51 1.13 -10.46
CA SER A 23 -4.16 2.11 -9.42
C SER A 23 -2.65 2.20 -9.24
N SER A 24 -2.13 3.42 -9.08
CA SER A 24 -0.71 3.66 -8.85
C SER A 24 -0.18 2.87 -7.65
N PHE A 25 1.12 2.56 -7.66
CA PHE A 25 1.75 1.90 -6.50
C PHE A 25 1.60 2.74 -5.23
N ALA A 26 1.72 4.07 -5.33
CA ALA A 26 1.48 4.99 -4.23
C ALA A 26 0.07 4.85 -3.64
N ALA A 27 -0.98 4.75 -4.47
CA ALA A 27 -2.34 4.51 -4.00
C ALA A 27 -2.48 3.14 -3.32
N LYS A 28 -1.87 2.08 -3.89
CA LYS A 28 -1.89 0.74 -3.28
C LYS A 28 -1.20 0.72 -1.92
N LEU A 29 -0.03 1.35 -1.82
CA LEU A 29 0.71 1.49 -0.57
C LEU A 29 -0.08 2.29 0.47
N ALA A 30 -0.69 3.41 0.09
CA ALA A 30 -1.50 4.21 1.00
C ALA A 30 -2.71 3.42 1.51
N VAL A 31 -3.44 2.72 0.63
CA VAL A 31 -4.54 1.83 1.05
C VAL A 31 -4.05 0.75 2.00
N PHE A 32 -2.89 0.13 1.74
CA PHE A 32 -2.27 -0.84 2.65
C PHE A 32 -2.01 -0.25 4.05
N MET A 33 -1.37 0.93 4.11
CA MET A 33 -1.02 1.58 5.38
C MET A 33 -2.25 2.07 6.16
N LEU A 34 -3.31 2.46 5.46
CA LEU A 34 -4.52 3.03 6.07
C LEU A 34 -5.54 1.98 6.51
N ASP A 35 -5.44 0.73 6.05
CA ASP A 35 -6.49 -0.26 6.26
C ASP A 35 -6.71 -0.59 7.75
N ASN A 36 -5.63 -0.65 8.52
CA ASN A 36 -5.67 -0.90 9.96
C ASN A 36 -5.60 0.38 10.81
N ALA A 37 -5.68 1.57 10.19
CA ALA A 37 -5.60 2.82 10.90
C ALA A 37 -6.79 2.99 11.86
N ARG A 38 -6.47 3.27 13.14
CA ARG A 38 -7.47 3.38 14.22
C ARG A 38 -8.16 4.73 14.24
N ASN A 39 -7.42 5.79 13.95
CA ASN A 39 -7.92 7.16 14.00
C ASN A 39 -8.52 7.57 12.66
N GLU A 40 -9.51 8.47 12.71
CA GLU A 40 -10.02 9.12 11.51
C GLU A 40 -8.98 10.05 10.86
N VAL A 41 -9.16 10.32 9.57
CA VAL A 41 -8.33 11.29 8.85
C VAL A 41 -8.73 12.68 9.33
N ILE A 42 -7.78 13.40 9.92
CA ILE A 42 -8.00 14.76 10.43
C ILE A 42 -7.34 15.75 9.48
N PHE A 43 -8.14 16.57 8.82
CA PHE A 43 -7.70 17.62 7.91
C PHE A 43 -8.41 18.94 8.23
N SER A 44 -7.65 20.03 8.24
CA SER A 44 -8.16 21.40 8.29
C SER A 44 -7.64 22.20 7.09
N LYS A 45 -8.46 23.11 6.58
CA LYS A 45 -8.07 24.05 5.52
C LYS A 45 -6.93 24.99 5.96
N THR A 46 -6.79 25.25 7.26
CA THR A 46 -5.78 26.17 7.81
C THR A 46 -4.47 25.49 8.17
N SER A 47 -4.53 24.27 8.73
CA SER A 47 -3.35 23.56 9.27
C SER A 47 -3.00 22.28 8.52
N GLY A 48 -3.76 21.91 7.48
CA GLY A 48 -3.53 20.69 6.71
C GLY A 48 -3.87 19.42 7.48
N PHE A 49 -3.16 18.33 7.19
CA PHE A 49 -3.33 17.05 7.86
C PHE A 49 -2.67 17.05 9.24
N SER A 50 -3.37 16.54 10.24
CA SER A 50 -2.86 16.47 11.62
C SER A 50 -2.02 15.22 11.87
N SER A 51 -0.91 15.38 12.61
CA SER A 51 -0.07 14.27 13.10
C SER A 51 -0.78 13.38 14.13
N GLN A 52 -1.93 13.81 14.66
CA GLN A 52 -2.80 12.98 15.50
C GLN A 52 -3.39 11.78 14.73
N SER A 53 -3.52 11.92 13.41
CA SER A 53 -3.84 10.82 12.49
C SER A 53 -2.55 10.29 11.87
N LYS A 54 -1.77 9.53 12.65
CA LYS A 54 -0.39 9.11 12.28
C LYS A 54 -0.32 8.42 10.93
N GLU A 55 -1.26 7.54 10.63
CA GLU A 55 -1.29 6.80 9.37
C GLU A 55 -1.63 7.73 8.20
N ALA A 56 -2.61 8.62 8.36
CA ALA A 56 -2.97 9.59 7.33
C ALA A 56 -1.84 10.60 7.08
N PHE A 57 -1.16 11.05 8.13
CA PHE A 57 -0.01 11.93 8.03
C PHE A 57 1.19 11.22 7.39
N GLY A 58 1.42 9.96 7.75
CA GLY A 58 2.55 9.15 7.30
C GLY A 58 2.47 8.69 5.84
N VAL A 59 1.28 8.63 5.24
CA VAL A 59 1.15 8.30 3.80
C VAL A 59 1.49 9.47 2.87
N LEU A 60 1.42 10.71 3.36
CA LEU A 60 1.52 11.91 2.53
C LEU A 60 2.82 11.97 1.71
N PRO A 61 4.01 11.69 2.26
CA PRO A 61 5.23 11.72 1.46
C PRO A 61 5.18 10.76 0.27
N PHE A 62 4.66 9.55 0.46
CA PHE A 62 4.53 8.55 -0.62
C PHE A 62 3.55 8.98 -1.71
N LEU A 63 2.46 9.66 -1.31
CA LEU A 63 1.47 10.20 -2.22
C LEU A 63 2.01 11.41 -3.00
N HIS A 64 2.60 12.39 -2.31
CA HIS A 64 3.18 13.58 -2.95
C HIS A 64 4.30 13.24 -3.94
N MET A 65 5.12 12.24 -3.62
CA MET A 65 6.17 11.75 -4.53
C MET A 65 5.65 10.83 -5.63
N ASN A 66 4.38 10.39 -5.54
CA ASN A 66 3.83 9.31 -6.37
C ASN A 66 4.81 8.12 -6.47
N ILE A 67 5.23 7.62 -5.31
CA ILE A 67 6.33 6.66 -5.21
C ILE A 67 6.10 5.43 -6.11
N SER A 68 7.13 5.03 -6.85
CA SER A 68 7.11 3.81 -7.65
C SER A 68 7.44 2.57 -6.82
N GLU A 69 7.01 1.40 -7.29
CA GLU A 69 7.37 0.13 -6.63
C GLU A 69 8.90 -0.04 -6.58
N THR A 70 9.61 0.29 -7.67
CA THR A 70 11.08 0.20 -7.72
C THR A 70 11.75 1.04 -6.65
N MET A 71 11.29 2.28 -6.44
CA MET A 71 11.83 3.16 -5.41
C MET A 71 11.53 2.60 -4.01
N PHE A 72 10.31 2.10 -3.79
CA PHE A 72 9.93 1.51 -2.51
C PHE A 72 10.70 0.21 -2.22
N ARG A 73 10.93 -0.65 -3.22
CA ARG A 73 11.79 -1.84 -3.10
C ARG A 73 13.23 -1.47 -2.75
N SER A 74 13.77 -0.43 -3.36
CA SER A 74 15.11 0.08 -3.02
C SER A 74 15.18 0.54 -1.55
N MET A 75 14.16 1.26 -1.08
CA MET A 75 14.05 1.65 0.33
C MET A 75 14.02 0.43 1.27
N LEU A 76 13.25 -0.62 0.95
CA LEU A 76 13.23 -1.85 1.73
C LEU A 76 14.60 -2.57 1.72
N LYS A 77 15.25 -2.65 0.57
CA LYS A 77 16.56 -3.28 0.40
C LYS A 77 17.63 -2.60 1.28
N ASN A 78 17.60 -1.27 1.37
CA ASN A 78 18.50 -0.52 2.26
C ASN A 78 18.27 -0.82 3.75
N GLY A 79 17.08 -1.30 4.13
CA GLY A 79 16.75 -1.74 5.47
C GLY A 79 17.17 -3.17 5.80
N VAL A 80 17.50 -4.00 4.80
CA VAL A 80 17.75 -5.44 4.99
C VAL A 80 18.94 -5.69 5.92
N GLU A 81 20.10 -5.09 5.64
CA GLU A 81 21.33 -5.37 6.39
C GLU A 81 21.22 -4.95 7.88
N PRO A 82 20.74 -3.75 8.23
CA PRO A 82 20.51 -3.38 9.63
C PRO A 82 19.56 -4.34 10.36
N GLN A 83 18.44 -4.73 9.72
CA GLN A 83 17.44 -5.62 10.33
C GLN A 83 17.98 -7.04 10.50
N LYS A 84 18.68 -7.56 9.49
CA LYS A 84 19.36 -8.86 9.55
C LYS A 84 20.36 -8.87 10.70
N ASN A 85 21.12 -7.80 10.92
CA ASN A 85 22.09 -7.73 12.02
C ASN A 85 21.42 -7.78 13.41
N VAL A 86 20.26 -7.13 13.57
CA VAL A 86 19.47 -7.22 14.81
C VAL A 86 19.02 -8.66 15.08
N ILE A 87 18.44 -9.33 14.07
CA ILE A 87 17.92 -10.70 14.22
C ILE A 87 19.06 -11.69 14.44
N SER A 88 20.14 -11.61 13.64
CA SER A 88 21.31 -12.48 13.80
C SER A 88 21.94 -12.34 15.17
N LYS A 89 22.02 -11.11 15.73
CA LYS A 89 22.52 -10.87 17.08
C LYS A 89 21.64 -11.53 18.14
N ALA A 90 20.33 -11.31 18.09
CA ALA A 90 19.38 -11.91 19.03
C ALA A 90 19.40 -13.44 18.95
N CYS A 91 19.51 -13.98 17.74
CA CYS A 91 19.62 -15.40 17.46
C CYS A 91 20.87 -16.03 18.10
N ARG A 92 22.04 -15.37 17.97
CA ARG A 92 23.30 -15.82 18.60
C ARG A 92 23.27 -15.70 20.12
N GLN A 93 22.71 -14.61 20.66
CA GLN A 93 22.54 -14.43 22.11
C GLN A 93 21.69 -15.54 22.74
N LYS A 94 20.75 -16.09 21.99
CA LYS A 94 19.93 -17.25 22.40
C LYS A 94 20.62 -18.60 22.19
N GLY A 95 21.85 -18.63 21.67
CA GLY A 95 22.59 -19.87 21.41
C GLY A 95 21.97 -20.76 20.33
N LEU A 96 21.12 -20.22 19.46
CA LEU A 96 20.31 -21.03 18.54
C LEU A 96 21.14 -21.80 17.52
N GLU A 97 22.22 -21.22 16.99
CA GLU A 97 23.15 -21.92 16.08
C GLU A 97 23.72 -23.20 16.71
N SER A 98 24.05 -23.17 18.01
CA SER A 98 24.56 -24.34 18.72
C SER A 98 23.45 -25.36 19.00
N ALA A 99 22.31 -24.89 19.55
CA ALA A 99 21.19 -25.74 19.91
C ALA A 99 20.55 -26.44 18.69
N LEU A 100 20.55 -25.79 17.53
CA LEU A 100 19.92 -26.25 16.29
C LEU A 100 20.96 -26.71 15.24
N LYS A 101 22.16 -27.12 15.68
CA LYS A 101 23.21 -27.62 14.80
C LYS A 101 22.76 -28.82 13.96
N ALA A 102 21.94 -29.71 14.53
CA ALA A 102 21.43 -30.90 13.85
C ALA A 102 20.61 -30.59 12.59
N VAL A 103 20.04 -29.38 12.48
CA VAL A 103 19.29 -28.92 11.30
C VAL A 103 20.05 -27.87 10.50
N ASN A 104 21.38 -27.77 10.69
CA ASN A 104 22.25 -26.81 10.01
C ASN A 104 21.76 -25.35 10.12
N PHE A 105 21.19 -24.99 11.28
CA PHE A 105 20.67 -23.65 11.50
C PHE A 105 21.81 -22.63 11.58
N ASN A 106 21.68 -21.52 10.86
CA ASN A 106 22.66 -20.45 10.76
C ASN A 106 21.99 -19.08 10.92
N CYS A 107 22.30 -18.41 12.02
CA CYS A 107 21.73 -17.12 12.40
C CYS A 107 22.01 -16.03 11.37
N ASN A 108 23.09 -16.09 10.59
CA ASN A 108 23.40 -15.05 9.61
C ASN A 108 22.58 -15.22 8.33
N SER A 109 22.74 -16.36 7.66
CA SER A 109 22.10 -16.64 6.36
C SER A 109 20.58 -16.76 6.46
N GLN A 110 20.05 -17.39 7.51
CA GLN A 110 18.59 -17.51 7.67
C GLN A 110 17.95 -16.21 8.14
N SER A 111 18.67 -15.33 8.86
CA SER A 111 18.15 -13.99 9.16
C SER A 111 18.11 -13.12 7.91
N LEU A 112 19.12 -13.20 7.04
CA LEU A 112 19.11 -12.51 5.75
C LEU A 112 17.89 -12.95 4.93
N ALA A 113 17.76 -14.25 4.69
CA ALA A 113 16.63 -14.80 3.93
C ALA A 113 15.28 -14.43 4.56
N GLY A 114 15.18 -14.44 5.90
CA GLY A 114 13.96 -14.05 6.61
C GLY A 114 13.56 -12.59 6.38
N VAL A 115 14.52 -11.66 6.42
CA VAL A 115 14.27 -10.23 6.19
C VAL A 115 13.94 -9.95 4.72
N GLU A 116 14.66 -10.58 3.78
CA GLU A 116 14.35 -10.47 2.34
C GLU A 116 12.94 -10.99 2.04
N THR A 117 12.59 -12.17 2.57
CA THR A 117 11.24 -12.75 2.42
C THR A 117 10.17 -11.85 3.02
N LEU A 118 10.44 -11.18 4.15
CA LEU A 118 9.51 -10.22 4.75
C LEU A 118 9.27 -9.02 3.84
N ALA A 119 10.32 -8.48 3.22
CA ALA A 119 10.21 -7.37 2.27
C ALA A 119 9.38 -7.78 1.04
N ASP A 120 9.61 -8.96 0.48
CA ASP A 120 8.82 -9.46 -0.66
C ASP A 120 7.36 -9.73 -0.29
N ALA A 121 7.11 -10.35 0.86
CA ALA A 121 5.75 -10.56 1.37
C ALA A 121 4.99 -9.25 1.57
N LEU A 122 5.68 -8.19 2.01
CA LEU A 122 5.09 -6.85 2.12
C LEU A 122 4.66 -6.32 0.75
N ILE A 123 5.52 -6.39 -0.28
CA ILE A 123 5.16 -5.95 -1.64
C ILE A 123 3.99 -6.75 -2.21
N HIS A 124 4.02 -8.08 -2.07
CA HIS A 124 2.90 -8.93 -2.51
C HIS A 124 1.59 -8.55 -1.81
N SER A 125 1.64 -8.31 -0.50
CA SER A 125 0.46 -7.88 0.26
C SER A 125 -0.08 -6.52 -0.19
N ILE A 126 0.78 -5.59 -0.61
CA ILE A 126 0.37 -4.29 -1.16
C ILE A 126 -0.43 -4.48 -2.46
N HIS A 127 -0.03 -5.42 -3.33
CA HIS A 127 -0.75 -5.71 -4.58
C HIS A 127 -2.00 -6.56 -4.39
N ASP A 128 -1.86 -7.77 -3.85
CA ASP A 128 -2.86 -8.85 -3.99
C ASP A 128 -4.14 -8.61 -3.20
N LYS A 129 -4.04 -7.82 -2.13
CA LYS A 129 -5.17 -7.54 -1.25
C LYS A 129 -5.72 -6.13 -1.42
N TYR A 130 -5.17 -5.33 -2.34
CA TYR A 130 -5.56 -3.94 -2.56
C TYR A 130 -7.08 -3.75 -2.63
N SER A 131 -7.78 -4.53 -3.47
CA SER A 131 -9.23 -4.43 -3.66
C SER A 131 -10.06 -4.81 -2.42
N LYS A 132 -9.49 -5.56 -1.48
CA LYS A 132 -10.18 -6.06 -0.27
C LYS A 132 -10.08 -5.09 0.92
N ARG A 133 -9.22 -4.08 0.85
CA ARG A 133 -8.89 -3.13 1.93
C ARG A 133 -9.90 -1.99 2.05
N ARG A 134 -11.13 -2.32 2.44
CA ARG A 134 -12.26 -1.37 2.44
C ARG A 134 -11.99 -0.11 3.27
N ASN A 135 -11.39 -0.25 4.45
CA ASN A 135 -11.10 0.89 5.30
C ASN A 135 -9.98 1.75 4.71
N GLY A 136 -8.96 1.10 4.14
CA GLY A 136 -7.88 1.79 3.42
C GLY A 136 -8.40 2.65 2.27
N HIS A 137 -9.29 2.10 1.43
CA HIS A 137 -9.96 2.83 0.34
C HIS A 137 -10.77 4.02 0.85
N ARG A 138 -11.61 3.80 1.88
CA ARG A 138 -12.43 4.86 2.47
C ARG A 138 -11.57 6.03 2.94
N ARG A 139 -10.49 5.75 3.67
CA ARG A 139 -9.57 6.76 4.21
C ARG A 139 -8.78 7.46 3.10
N LEU A 140 -8.29 6.72 2.12
CA LEU A 140 -7.61 7.30 0.96
C LEU A 140 -8.54 8.26 0.19
N GLY A 141 -9.83 7.94 0.08
CA GLY A 141 -10.82 8.83 -0.52
C GLY A 141 -11.01 10.15 0.24
N VAL A 142 -10.86 10.17 1.57
CA VAL A 142 -10.87 11.41 2.36
C VAL A 142 -9.61 12.24 2.07
N ILE A 143 -8.44 11.59 2.03
CA ILE A 143 -7.17 12.23 1.70
C ILE A 143 -7.21 12.82 0.30
N GLN A 144 -7.72 12.07 -0.69
CA GLN A 144 -7.89 12.52 -2.06
C GLN A 144 -8.69 13.83 -2.13
N LYS A 145 -9.88 13.87 -1.53
CA LYS A 145 -10.74 15.06 -1.53
C LYS A 145 -10.06 16.27 -0.90
N ALA A 146 -9.33 16.06 0.20
CA ALA A 146 -8.58 17.13 0.85
C ALA A 146 -7.44 17.65 -0.05
N MET A 147 -6.67 16.76 -0.67
CA MET A 147 -5.59 17.15 -1.58
C MET A 147 -6.12 17.80 -2.87
N GLU A 148 -7.24 17.33 -3.43
CA GLU A 148 -7.92 17.97 -4.57
C GLU A 148 -8.40 19.39 -4.22
N TRP A 149 -8.92 19.59 -3.01
CA TRP A 149 -9.23 20.94 -2.52
C TRP A 149 -7.96 21.80 -2.41
N GLN A 150 -6.87 21.27 -1.85
CA GLN A 150 -5.60 21.99 -1.75
C GLN A 150 -5.05 22.39 -3.12
N VAL A 151 -5.12 21.51 -4.13
CA VAL A 151 -4.74 21.82 -5.52
C VAL A 151 -5.62 22.93 -6.09
N SER A 152 -6.94 22.80 -5.95
CA SER A 152 -7.90 23.78 -6.49
C SER A 152 -7.76 25.18 -5.87
N ASN A 153 -7.16 25.27 -4.67
CA ASN A 153 -6.92 26.53 -3.95
C ASN A 153 -5.44 26.96 -3.98
N GLY A 154 -4.61 26.32 -4.81
CA GLY A 154 -3.19 26.70 -4.98
C GLY A 154 -2.29 26.43 -3.76
N VAL A 155 -2.74 25.59 -2.81
CA VAL A 155 -1.98 25.24 -1.59
C VAL A 155 -0.87 24.24 -1.89
N ILE A 156 -1.11 23.31 -2.83
CA ILE A 156 -0.13 22.32 -3.29
C ILE A 156 -0.17 22.22 -4.82
N PRO A 157 0.92 21.80 -5.49
CA PRO A 157 0.93 21.64 -6.94
C PRO A 157 0.09 20.44 -7.38
N SER A 158 -0.45 20.49 -8.60
CA SER A 158 -1.28 19.42 -9.19
C SER A 158 -0.55 18.08 -9.33
N THR A 159 0.79 18.08 -9.37
CA THR A 159 1.62 16.86 -9.33
C THR A 159 1.47 16.07 -8.03
N SER A 160 1.07 16.71 -6.92
CA SER A 160 0.85 16.07 -5.62
C SER A 160 -0.29 15.04 -5.63
N ILE A 161 -1.20 15.12 -6.61
CA ILE A 161 -2.30 14.18 -6.80
C ILE A 161 -2.12 13.31 -8.04
N ALA A 162 -0.91 13.22 -8.62
CA ALA A 162 -0.66 12.40 -9.81
C ALA A 162 -1.00 10.91 -9.59
N TRP A 163 -0.95 10.45 -8.34
CA TRP A 163 -1.28 9.08 -7.95
C TRP A 163 -2.77 8.71 -8.11
N THR A 164 -3.66 9.71 -8.30
CA THR A 164 -5.12 9.50 -8.47
C THR A 164 -5.52 9.17 -9.91
N ARG A 165 -4.59 9.29 -10.86
CA ARG A 165 -4.82 9.17 -12.30
C ARG A 165 -4.50 7.79 -12.86
#